data_AF-K9SVQ0-F1
#
_entry.id   AF-K9SVQ0-F1
#
_cell.length_a   1.000
_cell.length_b   1.000
_cell.length_c   1.000
_cell.angle_alpha   90.00
_cell.angle_beta   90.00
_cell.angle_gamma   90.00
#
_symmetry.space_group_name_H-M   'P 1'
#
loop_
_entity.id
_entity.type
_entity.pdbx_description
1 polymer ?
#
loop_
_entity_poly.entity_id
_entity_poly.type
_entity_poly.pdbx_seq_one_letter_code
_entity_poly.pdbx_strand_id
1 'polypeptide(L)' 'MMPVETLEQFIAELDNDSFSKLRDWFIEFDQTRWDQQIEQDSSAGKLDFLINAALDEYKTGKVREL' A
#
# COMPACT_ATOMS: atom_id res chain seq x y z
N MET A 1 -17.54 -13.67 -13.36
CA MET A 1 -16.54 -13.42 -12.32
C MET A 1 -15.91 -14.76 -12.00
N MET A 2 -14.58 -14.87 -11.96
CA MET A 2 -13.90 -16.10 -11.56
C MET A 2 -13.81 -16.13 -10.02
N PRO A 3 -14.11 -17.27 -9.36
CA PRO A 3 -13.86 -17.42 -7.93
C PRO A 3 -12.36 -17.29 -7.62
N VAL A 4 -12.03 -16.76 -6.44
CA VAL A 4 -10.62 -16.58 -6.02
C VAL A 4 -9.94 -17.94 -5.90
N GLU A 5 -10.66 -18.95 -5.43
CA GLU A 5 -10.16 -20.32 -5.25
C GLU A 5 -9.74 -20.94 -6.59
N THR A 6 -10.43 -20.62 -7.68
CA THR A 6 -10.05 -21.06 -9.03
C THR A 6 -8.76 -20.37 -9.49
N LEU A 7 -8.58 -19.09 -9.18
CA LEU A 7 -7.34 -18.37 -9.48
C LEU A 7 -6.16 -18.94 -8.68
N GLU A 8 -6.36 -19.26 -7.41
CA GLU A 8 -5.34 -19.89 -6.55
C GLU A 8 -4.86 -21.22 -7.12
N GLN A 9 -5.78 -22.05 -7.63
CA GLN A 9 -5.43 -23.31 -8.30
C GLN A 9 -4.55 -23.07 -9.53
N PHE A 10 -4.90 -22.11 -10.38
CA PHE A 10 -4.08 -21.76 -11.54
C PHE A 10 -2.69 -21.24 -11.16
N ILE A 11 -2.60 -20.44 -10.09
CA ILE A 11 -1.32 -19.94 -9.59
C ILE A 11 -0.46 -21.10 -9.06
N ALA A 12 -1.07 -22.07 -8.37
CA ALA A 12 -0.38 -23.24 -7.83
C ALA A 12 0.18 -24.18 -8.91
N GLU A 13 -0.40 -24.15 -10.11
CA GLU A 13 0.06 -24.94 -11.27
C GLU A 13 1.16 -24.26 -12.08
N LEU A 14 1.52 -23.01 -11.78
CA LEU A 14 2.58 -22.29 -12.49
C LEU A 14 3.95 -22.92 -12.27
N ASP A 15 4.77 -22.91 -13.32
CA ASP A 15 6.19 -23.20 -13.16
C ASP A 15 6.92 -22.05 -12.45
N ASN A 16 8.16 -22.30 -12.02
CA ASN A 16 8.93 -21.34 -11.24
C ASN A 16 9.15 -20.00 -11.96
N ASP A 17 9.33 -20.02 -13.30
CA ASP A 17 9.56 -18.80 -14.09
C ASP A 17 8.28 -17.96 -14.17
N SER A 18 7.15 -18.58 -14.50
CA SER A 18 5.86 -17.92 -14.58
C SER A 18 5.42 -17.40 -13.21
N PHE A 19 5.64 -18.18 -12.15
CA PHE A 19 5.37 -17.75 -10.78
C PHE A 19 6.23 -16.56 -10.37
N SER A 20 7.52 -16.54 -10.70
CA SER A 20 8.39 -15.40 -10.41
C SER A 20 7.91 -14.14 -11.11
N LYS A 21 7.58 -14.22 -12.40
CA LYS A 21 7.04 -13.09 -13.17
C LYS A 21 5.72 -12.57 -12.59
N LEU A 22 4.82 -13.48 -12.20
CA LEU A 22 3.56 -13.12 -11.56
C LEU A 22 3.81 -12.36 -10.25
N ARG A 23 4.71 -12.86 -9.40
CA ARG A 23 5.05 -12.24 -8.12
C ARG A 23 5.62 -10.84 -8.31
N ASP A 24 6.54 -10.67 -9.23
CA ASP A 24 7.20 -9.38 -9.48
C ASP A 24 6.17 -8.34 -9.95
N TRP A 25 5.30 -8.73 -10.88
CA TRP A 25 4.18 -7.88 -11.32
C TRP A 25 3.19 -7.57 -10.19
N PHE A 26 2.85 -8.56 -9.35
CA PHE A 26 1.88 -8.37 -8.28
C PHE A 26 2.33 -7.35 -7.24
N ILE A 27 3.64 -7.28 -6.95
CA ILE A 27 4.21 -6.28 -6.05
C ILE A 27 3.99 -4.86 -6.58
N GLU A 28 4.27 -4.62 -7.87
CA GLU A 28 4.06 -3.31 -8.50
C GLU A 28 2.56 -2.94 -8.54
N PHE A 29 1.72 -3.93 -8.82
CA PHE A 29 0.28 -3.75 -8.83
C PHE A 29 -0.26 -3.36 -7.44
N ASP A 30 0.17 -4.07 -6.39
CA ASP A 30 -0.25 -3.80 -5.02
C ASP A 30 0.25 -2.42 -4.55
N GLN A 31 1.49 -2.05 -4.87
CA GLN A 31 2.04 -0.71 -4.63
C GLN A 31 1.19 0.38 -5.30
N THR A 32 0.81 0.19 -6.56
CA THR A 32 -0.04 1.16 -7.29
C THR A 32 -1.40 1.34 -6.61
N ARG A 33 -1.99 0.26 -6.10
CA ARG A 33 -3.26 0.33 -5.35
C ARG A 33 -3.09 1.04 -4.02
N TRP A 34 -1.98 0.79 -3.34
CA TRP A 34 -1.65 1.42 -2.08
C TRP A 34 -1.46 2.93 -2.24
N ASP A 35 -0.75 3.36 -3.29
CA ASP A 35 -0.57 4.78 -3.62
C ASP A 35 -1.93 5.47 -3.85
N GLN A 36 -2.80 4.84 -4.65
CA GLN A 36 -4.15 5.36 -4.89
C GLN A 36 -4.99 5.46 -3.60
N GLN A 37 -4.86 4.48 -2.71
CA GLN A 37 -5.57 4.50 -1.43
C GLN A 37 -5.04 5.61 -0.52
N ILE A 38 -3.72 5.80 -0.45
CA ILE A 38 -3.12 6.91 0.31
C ILE A 38 -3.61 8.25 -0.22
N GLU A 39 -3.62 8.46 -1.53
CA GLU A 39 -4.09 9.70 -2.15
C GLU A 39 -5.56 9.97 -1.82
N GLN A 40 -6.41 8.95 -1.88
CA GLN A 40 -7.83 9.05 -1.52
C GLN A 40 -8.01 9.35 -0.03
N ASP A 41 -7.29 8.65 0.84
CA ASP A 41 -7.40 8.83 2.29
C ASP A 41 -6.87 10.20 2.73
N SER A 42 -5.79 10.68 2.10
CA SER A 42 -5.27 12.04 2.24
C SER A 42 -6.31 13.07 1.80
N SER A 43 -6.89 12.90 0.62
CA SER A 43 -7.93 13.81 0.08
C SER A 43 -9.21 13.81 0.92
N ALA A 44 -9.49 12.70 1.61
CA ALA A 44 -10.62 12.56 2.53
C ALA A 44 -10.33 13.09 3.95
N GLY A 45 -9.12 13.60 4.21
CA GLY A 45 -8.71 14.11 5.53
C GLY A 45 -8.47 13.03 6.59
N LYS A 46 -8.43 11.75 6.19
CA LYS A 46 -8.21 10.65 7.15
C LYS A 46 -6.81 10.66 7.76
N LEU A 47 -5.86 11.32 7.11
CA LEU A 47 -4.48 11.44 7.55
C LEU A 47 -4.21 12.74 8.33
N ASP A 48 -5.21 13.61 8.51
CA ASP A 48 -5.04 14.92 9.17
C ASP A 48 -4.59 14.78 10.63
N PHE A 49 -4.89 13.65 11.29
CA PHE A 49 -4.42 13.37 12.65
C PHE A 49 -2.88 13.33 12.73
N LEU A 50 -2.19 12.90 11.67
CA LEU A 50 -0.73 12.89 11.62
C LEU A 50 -0.18 14.31 11.56
N ILE A 51 -0.82 15.20 10.80
CA ILE A 51 -0.47 16.62 10.72
C ILE A 51 -0.66 17.27 12.09
N ASN A 52 -1.80 17.03 12.73
CA ASN A 52 -2.09 17.58 14.05
C ASN A 52 -1.09 17.08 15.11
N ALA A 53 -0.74 15.80 15.10
CA ALA A 53 0.27 15.24 15.99
C ALA A 53 1.64 15.90 15.78
N ALA A 54 2.07 16.06 14.52
CA ALA A 54 3.34 16.72 14.20
C ALA A 54 3.37 18.19 14.67
N LEU A 55 2.26 18.92 14.51
CA LEU A 55 2.15 20.31 14.98
C LEU A 55 2.23 20.41 16.51
N ASP A 56 1.66 19.46 17.24
CA ASP A 56 1.70 19.46 18.70
C ASP A 56 3.08 19.06 19.23
N GLU A 57 3.78 18.12 18.57
CA GLU A 57 5.18 17.83 18.85
C GLU A 57 6.09 19.04 18.57
N TYR A 58 5.81 19.78 17.50
CA TYR A 58 6.49 21.04 17.18
C TYR A 58 6.33 22.08 18.28
N LYS A 59 5.09 22.34 18.70
CA LYS A 59 4.79 23.30 19.78
C LYS A 59 5.40 22.90 21.13
N THR A 60 5.53 21.60 21.40
CA THR A 60 6.10 21.09 22.66
C THR A 60 7.63 21.01 22.65
N GLY A 61 8.29 21.49 21.58
CA GLY A 61 9.75 21.55 21.49
C GLY A 61 10.43 20.18 21.40
N LYS A 62 9.68 19.14 21.00
CA LYS A 62 10.17 17.76 20.89
C LYS A 62 10.82 17.45 19.54
N VAL A 63 10.82 18.41 18.63
CA VAL A 63 11.40 18.30 17.29
C VAL A 63 12.65 19.15 17.17
N ARG A 64 13.58 18.69 16.32
CA ARG A 64 14.82 19.37 15.98
C ARG A 64 14.75 19.80 14.53
N GLU A 65 15.16 21.02 14.22
CA GLU A 65 15.33 21.45 12.84
C GLU A 65 16.38 20.59 12.12
N LEU A 66 16.13 20.29 10.85
CA LEU A 66 17.01 19.50 9.99
C LEU A 66 18.30 20.27 9.66
#